data_AF-A0A5C7ID64-F1
#
_entry.id   AF-A0A5C7ID64-F1
#
_cell.length_a   1.000
_cell.length_b   1.000
_cell.length_c   1.000
_cell.angle_alpha   90.00
_cell.angle_beta   90.00
_cell.angle_gamma   90.00
#
_symmetry.space_group_name_H-M   'P 1'
#
loop_
_entity.id
_entity.type
_entity.pdbx_description
1 polymer ?
#
loop_
_entity_poly.entity_id
_entity_poly.type
_entity_poly.pdbx_seq_one_letter_code
_entity_poly.pdbx_strand_id
1 'polypeptide(L)'
;MATEPQLVLGNQEAVSDEISHAQLEVAKSGHGRPESERIRNANLSCTRSRRGTVELTIEKSDGSTFSPEAGGEQRKTATIQVVLDGYSAQLTAGNFTKLVIDGAYDGARLSRTDQAVLTENSLDKIGYNIPLEIMPSGQFEPLYRTTLSVQDGELPVLPLSVYGAVAMAHSEDSEDYSAPYQFFFYLYDKRNAGLGGLSFDEGQFSVFGYTTVGKDILPQIKTGDVIRSTKLIQGQDRLILPNEN
;
A
#
# COMPACT_ATOMS: atom_id res chain seq x y z
N MET A 1 -40.00 -19.28 33.02
CA MET A 1 -38.53 -19.24 32.90
C MET A 1 -38.20 -19.57 31.46
N ALA A 2 -38.03 -18.54 30.64
CA ALA A 2 -37.59 -18.69 29.25
C ALA A 2 -36.09 -18.44 29.23
N THR A 3 -35.35 -19.42 28.69
CA THR A 3 -33.89 -19.40 28.54
C THR A 3 -33.54 -18.62 27.28
N GLU A 4 -32.72 -17.57 27.41
CA GLU A 4 -32.12 -16.88 26.27
C GLU A 4 -31.05 -17.76 25.61
N PRO A 5 -30.94 -17.80 24.27
CA PRO A 5 -29.80 -18.40 23.60
C PRO A 5 -28.62 -17.42 23.54
N GLN A 6 -27.47 -17.86 24.04
CA GLN A 6 -26.16 -17.22 23.92
C GLN A 6 -25.74 -17.07 22.45
N LEU A 7 -25.22 -15.89 22.13
CA LEU A 7 -24.56 -15.55 20.86
C LEU A 7 -23.24 -16.33 20.77
N VAL A 8 -23.10 -17.19 19.76
CA VAL A 8 -21.84 -17.88 19.44
C VAL A 8 -20.93 -16.85 18.76
N LEU A 9 -19.89 -16.42 19.47
CA LEU A 9 -18.73 -15.71 18.92
C LEU A 9 -17.97 -16.71 18.04
N GLY A 10 -18.16 -16.61 16.72
CA GLY A 10 -17.46 -17.41 15.73
C GLY A 10 -16.52 -16.55 14.89
N ASN A 11 -15.23 -16.87 15.02
CA ASN A 11 -14.17 -16.78 14.00
C ASN A 11 -13.60 -15.39 13.66
N GLN A 12 -12.74 -14.87 14.56
CA GLN A 12 -11.62 -13.98 14.19
C GLN A 12 -10.25 -14.69 14.23
N GLU A 13 -10.13 -15.83 14.93
CA GLU A 13 -8.87 -16.63 14.98
C GLU A 13 -8.50 -17.26 13.63
N ALA A 14 -9.47 -17.61 12.78
CA ALA A 14 -9.19 -18.32 11.52
C ALA A 14 -8.45 -17.47 10.46
N VAL A 15 -8.59 -16.14 10.52
CA VAL A 15 -7.89 -15.22 9.59
C VAL A 15 -6.47 -14.93 10.09
N SER A 16 -6.29 -14.84 11.41
CA SER A 16 -4.96 -14.76 12.02
C SER A 16 -4.18 -16.05 11.85
N ASP A 17 -4.82 -17.22 11.83
CA ASP A 17 -4.16 -18.51 11.64
C ASP A 17 -3.74 -18.79 10.19
N GLU A 18 -4.50 -18.33 9.18
CA GLU A 18 -4.08 -18.42 7.76
C GLU A 18 -2.92 -17.47 7.42
N ILE A 19 -2.75 -16.39 8.19
CA ILE A 19 -1.62 -15.45 8.09
C ILE A 19 -0.43 -15.92 8.97
N SER A 20 -0.69 -16.54 10.12
CA SER A 20 0.29 -17.05 11.09
C SER A 20 1.00 -18.35 10.64
N HIS A 21 0.32 -19.24 9.93
CA HIS A 21 0.91 -20.52 9.51
C HIS A 21 2.06 -20.40 8.49
N ALA A 22 2.24 -19.23 7.87
CA ALA A 22 3.37 -18.95 7.00
C ALA A 22 4.64 -18.49 7.75
N GLN A 23 4.57 -18.18 9.05
CA GLN A 23 5.57 -17.38 9.79
C GLN A 23 6.65 -18.13 10.59
N LEU A 24 6.79 -19.45 10.47
CA LEU A 24 7.69 -20.20 11.37
C LEU A 24 8.86 -20.86 10.64
N GLU A 25 9.84 -20.06 10.22
CA GLU A 25 11.28 -20.33 10.44
C GLU A 25 12.15 -19.21 9.83
N VAL A 26 13.32 -18.98 10.45
CA VAL A 26 14.45 -18.13 9.97
C VAL A 26 14.52 -16.70 10.54
N ALA A 27 14.72 -16.61 11.85
CA ALA A 27 15.42 -15.49 12.47
C ALA A 27 16.92 -15.81 12.57
N LYS A 28 17.81 -14.95 12.01
CA LYS A 28 19.11 -14.55 12.59
C LYS A 28 19.93 -13.54 11.74
N SER A 29 20.06 -12.35 12.33
CA SER A 29 21.26 -11.48 12.47
C SER A 29 21.65 -10.46 11.38
N GLY A 30 21.87 -9.20 11.83
CA GLY A 30 23.09 -8.43 11.50
C GLY A 30 22.93 -6.90 11.27
N HIS A 31 23.54 -6.09 12.14
CA HIS A 31 23.47 -4.61 12.23
C HIS A 31 24.58 -3.85 11.43
N GLY A 32 24.34 -2.65 10.85
CA GLY A 32 25.42 -1.70 10.47
C GLY A 32 25.17 -0.51 9.49
N ARG A 33 25.60 0.70 9.92
CA ARG A 33 25.69 2.06 9.25
C ARG A 33 24.36 2.78 8.94
N PRO A 34 24.28 4.14 9.02
CA PRO A 34 23.05 4.87 8.71
C PRO A 34 22.69 4.68 7.23
N GLU A 35 21.53 4.11 7.02
CA GLU A 35 21.10 3.48 5.77
C GLU A 35 20.75 4.51 4.68
N SER A 36 20.36 5.72 5.06
CA SER A 36 19.92 6.79 4.14
C SER A 36 21.00 7.25 3.14
N GLU A 37 22.29 7.12 3.47
CA GLU A 37 23.40 7.39 2.53
C GLU A 37 23.72 6.20 1.61
N ARG A 38 23.51 4.97 2.09
CA ARG A 38 23.76 3.76 1.28
C ARG A 38 22.69 3.58 0.20
N ILE A 39 21.44 3.93 0.52
CA ILE A 39 20.32 3.78 -0.40
C ILE A 39 20.27 4.92 -1.44
N ARG A 40 20.74 6.13 -1.10
CA ARG A 40 20.96 7.22 -2.09
C ARG A 40 21.96 6.83 -3.18
N ASN A 41 22.90 5.92 -2.89
CA ASN A 41 23.89 5.40 -3.84
C ASN A 41 23.47 4.07 -4.50
N ALA A 42 22.36 3.47 -4.08
CA ALA A 42 21.74 2.39 -4.84
C ALA A 42 20.96 3.02 -6.00
N ASN A 43 21.03 2.45 -7.20
CA ASN A 43 20.34 2.91 -8.41
C ASN A 43 18.79 2.85 -8.28
N LEU A 44 18.22 3.59 -7.33
CA LEU A 44 16.80 3.63 -7.01
C LEU A 44 16.22 4.98 -7.42
N SER A 45 15.02 4.95 -7.98
CA SER A 45 14.32 6.17 -8.40
C SER A 45 13.87 6.95 -7.17
N CYS A 46 14.08 8.26 -7.17
CA CYS A 46 13.73 9.15 -6.06
C CYS A 46 12.98 10.39 -6.59
N THR A 47 12.04 10.90 -5.82
CA THR A 47 11.34 12.15 -6.13
C THR A 47 11.91 13.26 -5.27
N ARG A 48 12.83 14.07 -5.81
CA ARG A 48 13.67 14.98 -4.99
C ARG A 48 12.95 16.17 -4.37
N SER A 49 11.65 16.32 -4.61
CA SER A 49 10.74 17.22 -3.92
C SER A 49 9.42 17.23 -4.70
N ARG A 50 8.34 16.86 -4.01
CA ARG A 50 6.92 17.15 -4.31
C ARG A 50 6.13 16.08 -5.06
N ARG A 51 4.86 16.07 -4.64
CA ARG A 51 3.77 15.16 -4.98
C ARG A 51 3.61 14.92 -6.47
N GLY A 52 3.29 13.67 -6.81
CA GLY A 52 2.77 13.25 -8.10
C GLY A 52 1.32 12.78 -7.98
N THR A 53 0.61 12.71 -9.09
CA THR A 53 -0.75 12.16 -9.12
C THR A 53 -0.82 11.07 -10.17
N VAL A 54 -1.20 9.87 -9.74
CA VAL A 54 -1.41 8.72 -10.60
C VAL A 54 -2.91 8.45 -10.73
N GLU A 55 -3.34 8.20 -11.95
CA GLU A 55 -4.68 7.75 -12.28
C GLU A 55 -4.66 6.27 -12.64
N LEU A 56 -5.55 5.49 -12.01
CA LEU A 56 -5.76 4.08 -12.28
C LEU A 56 -7.18 3.90 -12.84
N THR A 57 -7.30 3.18 -13.94
CA THR A 57 -8.59 2.75 -14.49
C THR A 57 -8.81 1.28 -14.17
N ILE A 58 -9.83 0.97 -13.38
CA ILE A 58 -10.17 -0.39 -12.97
C ILE A 58 -11.32 -0.89 -13.84
N GLU A 59 -11.27 -2.16 -14.24
CA GLU A 59 -12.31 -2.86 -15.00
C GLU A 59 -12.87 -4.05 -14.22
N LYS A 60 -14.19 -4.21 -14.29
CA LYS A 60 -14.90 -5.35 -13.71
C LYS A 60 -14.64 -6.64 -14.47
N SER A 61 -14.21 -7.69 -13.77
CA SER A 61 -13.99 -9.01 -14.39
C SER A 61 -15.24 -9.90 -14.41
N ASP A 62 -16.17 -9.68 -13.48
CA ASP A 62 -17.39 -10.50 -13.30
C ASP A 62 -18.56 -10.06 -14.20
N GLY A 63 -18.35 -9.06 -15.07
CA GLY A 63 -19.38 -8.47 -15.91
C GLY A 63 -20.32 -7.50 -15.19
N SER A 64 -20.11 -7.24 -13.90
CA SER A 64 -20.82 -6.20 -13.15
C SER A 64 -20.37 -4.79 -13.56
N THR A 65 -20.97 -3.78 -12.93
CA THR A 65 -20.69 -2.37 -13.18
C THR A 65 -20.38 -1.64 -11.88
N PHE A 66 -19.57 -0.61 -11.97
CA PHE A 66 -19.40 0.38 -10.92
C PHE A 66 -20.58 1.34 -10.93
N SER A 67 -21.05 1.69 -9.73
CA SER A 67 -22.10 2.68 -9.51
C SER A 67 -21.49 3.93 -8.86
N PRO A 68 -21.35 5.05 -9.59
CA PRO A 68 -20.83 6.29 -9.03
C PRO A 68 -21.79 6.90 -8.02
N GLU A 69 -21.29 7.42 -6.89
CA GLU A 69 -22.14 8.06 -5.86
C GLU A 69 -22.95 9.25 -6.39
N ALA A 70 -22.46 9.95 -7.42
CA ALA A 70 -23.11 11.13 -7.99
C ALA A 70 -24.36 10.82 -8.86
N GLY A 71 -24.93 9.62 -8.78
CA GLY A 71 -26.06 9.21 -9.62
C GLY A 71 -25.70 9.08 -11.11
N GLY A 72 -24.42 8.83 -11.39
CA GLY A 72 -23.91 8.65 -12.75
C GLY A 72 -24.31 7.30 -13.35
N GLU A 73 -24.16 7.18 -14.66
CA GLU A 73 -24.40 5.91 -15.36
C GLU A 73 -23.47 4.81 -14.86
N GLN A 74 -24.02 3.60 -14.76
CA GLN A 74 -23.25 2.41 -14.45
C GLN A 74 -22.22 2.13 -15.55
N ARG A 75 -20.98 1.90 -15.15
CA ARG A 75 -19.87 1.68 -16.10
C ARG A 75 -19.11 0.42 -15.74
N LYS A 76 -18.62 -0.29 -16.76
CA LYS A 76 -17.71 -1.44 -16.57
C LYS A 76 -16.34 -1.03 -16.05
N THR A 77 -15.99 0.25 -16.19
CA THR A 77 -14.73 0.83 -15.74
C THR A 77 -14.97 2.00 -14.80
N ALA A 78 -14.05 2.18 -13.86
CA ALA A 78 -14.02 3.31 -12.94
C ALA A 78 -12.60 3.82 -12.74
N THR A 79 -12.49 5.09 -12.36
CA THR A 79 -11.21 5.78 -12.23
C THR A 79 -10.93 6.10 -10.77
N ILE A 80 -9.69 5.84 -10.35
CA ILE A 80 -9.17 6.15 -9.02
C ILE A 80 -7.95 7.05 -9.21
N GLN A 81 -7.86 8.16 -8.46
CA GLN A 81 -6.65 8.98 -8.45
C GLN A 81 -5.97 8.93 -7.10
N VAL A 82 -4.67 8.72 -7.12
CA VAL A 82 -3.79 8.64 -5.96
C VAL A 82 -2.80 9.79 -6.01
N VAL A 83 -2.71 10.55 -4.91
CA VAL A 83 -1.63 11.52 -4.71
C VAL A 83 -0.50 10.82 -3.99
N LEU A 84 0.68 10.84 -4.59
CA LEU A 84 1.91 10.26 -4.07
C LEU A 84 2.66 11.29 -3.22
N ASP A 85 3.13 10.90 -2.04
CA ASP A 85 3.94 11.72 -1.15
C ASP A 85 5.43 11.33 -1.24
N GLY A 86 6.07 11.90 -2.26
CA GLY A 86 7.50 11.77 -2.46
C GLY A 86 8.38 12.56 -1.49
N TYR A 87 7.81 13.27 -0.51
CA TYR A 87 8.61 13.95 0.51
C TYR A 87 8.95 12.98 1.65
N SER A 88 7.94 12.25 2.11
CA SER A 88 8.04 11.36 3.27
C SER A 88 8.38 9.91 2.89
N ALA A 89 8.07 9.49 1.65
CA ALA A 89 8.35 8.16 1.12
C ALA A 89 9.04 8.25 -0.26
N GLN A 90 10.26 8.76 -0.28
CA GLN A 90 10.97 9.17 -1.49
C GLN A 90 11.25 8.01 -2.45
N LEU A 91 11.68 6.88 -1.91
CA LEU A 91 12.06 5.70 -2.66
C LEU A 91 10.83 4.90 -3.07
N THR A 92 9.89 4.73 -2.14
CA THR A 92 8.65 4.00 -2.39
C THR A 92 7.81 4.70 -3.45
N ALA A 93 7.58 6.02 -3.32
CA ALA A 93 6.84 6.79 -4.32
C ALA A 93 7.58 6.87 -5.66
N GLY A 94 8.92 6.98 -5.64
CA GLY A 94 9.74 6.99 -6.84
C GLY A 94 9.66 5.68 -7.63
N ASN A 95 9.78 4.54 -6.94
CA ASN A 95 9.65 3.22 -7.53
C ASN A 95 8.24 2.99 -8.11
N PHE A 96 7.19 3.29 -7.34
CA PHE A 96 5.82 3.18 -7.81
C PHE A 96 5.57 4.04 -9.07
N THR A 97 6.06 5.28 -9.07
CA THR A 97 5.94 6.18 -10.23
C THR A 97 6.65 5.60 -11.47
N LYS A 98 7.85 5.04 -11.30
CA LYS A 98 8.57 4.38 -12.39
C LYS A 98 7.77 3.21 -12.96
N LEU A 99 7.24 2.33 -12.10
CA LEU A 99 6.43 1.18 -12.51
C LEU A 99 5.15 1.60 -13.25
N VAL A 100 4.54 2.72 -12.87
CA VAL A 100 3.40 3.31 -13.60
C VAL A 100 3.81 3.79 -14.99
N ILE A 101 4.94 4.51 -15.11
CA ILE A 101 5.44 5.01 -16.41
C ILE A 101 5.80 3.85 -17.33
N ASP A 102 6.41 2.80 -16.79
CA ASP A 102 6.81 1.60 -17.52
C ASP A 102 5.60 0.71 -17.90
N GLY A 103 4.37 1.10 -17.52
CA GLY A 103 3.15 0.34 -17.78
C GLY A 103 3.07 -0.98 -17.01
N ALA A 104 3.87 -1.13 -15.95
CA ALA A 104 3.98 -2.38 -15.21
C ALA A 104 2.68 -2.78 -14.55
N TYR A 105 1.78 -1.85 -14.21
CA TYR A 105 0.49 -2.16 -13.58
C TYR A 105 -0.64 -2.46 -14.55
N ASP A 106 -0.42 -2.27 -15.85
CA ASP A 106 -1.46 -2.48 -16.86
C ASP A 106 -1.74 -3.99 -17.01
N GLY A 107 -3.02 -4.37 -16.93
CA GLY A 107 -3.48 -5.76 -16.91
C GLY A 107 -3.32 -6.47 -15.57
N ALA A 108 -2.84 -5.80 -14.52
CA ALA A 108 -2.67 -6.42 -13.21
C ALA A 108 -4.03 -6.76 -12.58
N ARG A 109 -4.15 -7.97 -12.03
CA ARG A 109 -5.32 -8.41 -11.28
C ARG A 109 -5.31 -7.86 -9.87
N LEU A 110 -6.50 -7.65 -9.32
CA LEU A 110 -6.73 -7.23 -7.97
C LEU A 110 -7.34 -8.37 -7.17
N SER A 111 -6.86 -8.56 -5.95
CA SER A 111 -7.53 -9.32 -4.91
C SER A 111 -8.11 -8.37 -3.87
N ARG A 112 -9.12 -8.84 -3.14
CA ARG A 112 -9.81 -8.08 -2.11
C ARG A 112 -9.87 -8.88 -0.82
N THR A 113 -9.49 -8.25 0.28
CA THR A 113 -9.74 -8.70 1.66
C THR A 113 -10.66 -7.70 2.34
N ASP A 114 -11.11 -7.97 3.57
CA ASP A 114 -11.98 -7.04 4.30
C ASP A 114 -11.32 -5.67 4.54
N GLN A 115 -9.99 -5.64 4.69
CA GLN A 115 -9.22 -4.45 5.04
C GLN A 115 -8.43 -3.86 3.85
N ALA A 116 -8.36 -4.53 2.71
CA ALA A 116 -7.55 -4.05 1.59
C ALA A 116 -8.05 -4.47 0.21
N VAL A 117 -7.69 -3.67 -0.80
CA VAL A 117 -7.66 -4.06 -2.21
C VAL A 117 -6.20 -4.05 -2.63
N LEU A 118 -5.66 -5.19 -3.06
CA LEU A 118 -4.23 -5.34 -3.35
C LEU A 118 -4.02 -5.89 -4.75
N THR A 119 -2.92 -5.47 -5.40
CA THR A 119 -2.50 -6.10 -6.65
C THR A 119 -2.05 -7.52 -6.41
N GLU A 120 -2.38 -8.44 -7.30
CA GLU A 120 -1.84 -9.81 -7.24
C GLU A 120 -0.37 -9.83 -7.65
N ASN A 121 0.39 -10.75 -7.04
CA ASN A 121 1.78 -10.96 -7.41
C ASN A 121 1.85 -11.59 -8.81
N SER A 122 2.40 -10.85 -9.78
CA SER A 122 2.71 -11.43 -11.09
C SER A 122 4.12 -12.01 -11.01
N LEU A 123 4.23 -13.34 -10.99
CA LEU A 123 5.49 -14.09 -10.84
C LEU A 123 6.59 -13.70 -11.85
N ASP A 124 6.21 -13.01 -12.92
CA ASP A 124 7.08 -12.64 -14.04
C ASP A 124 7.70 -11.24 -13.89
N LYS A 125 7.25 -10.44 -12.90
CA LYS A 125 7.67 -9.04 -12.71
C LYS A 125 8.77 -8.97 -11.64
N ILE A 126 10.01 -9.15 -12.08
CA ILE A 126 11.20 -8.91 -11.26
C ILE A 126 11.42 -7.39 -11.19
N GLY A 127 11.03 -6.77 -10.07
CA GLY A 127 11.34 -5.37 -9.77
C GLY A 127 12.50 -5.24 -8.77
N TYR A 128 12.99 -4.02 -8.56
CA TYR A 128 13.98 -3.76 -7.52
C TYR A 128 13.32 -3.85 -6.15
N ASN A 129 13.93 -4.62 -5.23
CA ASN A 129 13.50 -4.61 -3.83
C ASN A 129 13.76 -3.22 -3.25
N ILE A 130 12.68 -2.56 -2.85
CA ILE A 130 12.73 -1.27 -2.16
C ILE A 130 12.73 -1.52 -0.65
N PRO A 131 13.49 -0.76 0.15
CA PRO A 131 13.43 -0.91 1.60
C PRO A 131 12.03 -0.57 2.14
N LEU A 132 11.69 -1.10 3.31
CA LEU A 132 10.65 -0.48 4.13
C LEU A 132 11.04 0.99 4.39
N GLU A 133 10.15 1.94 4.15
CA GLU A 133 10.41 3.39 4.26
C GLU A 133 9.29 4.05 5.07
N ILE A 134 9.61 4.52 6.28
CA ILE A 134 8.63 5.13 7.20
C ILE A 134 9.23 6.39 7.79
N MET A 135 8.57 7.54 7.63
CA MET A 135 9.00 8.79 8.26
C MET A 135 8.28 9.01 9.61
N PRO A 136 8.97 8.97 10.76
CA PRO A 136 8.37 9.28 12.05
C PRO A 136 8.03 10.76 12.16
N SER A 137 6.96 11.08 12.86
CA SER A 137 6.54 12.46 13.11
C SER A 137 7.60 13.23 13.88
N GLY A 138 7.94 14.43 13.40
CA GLY A 138 8.96 15.28 14.01
C GLY A 138 10.40 14.96 13.61
N GLN A 139 10.63 13.91 12.81
CA GLN A 139 11.94 13.60 12.25
C GLN A 139 12.12 14.22 10.86
N PHE A 140 13.39 14.40 10.45
CA PHE A 140 13.76 14.98 9.15
C PHE A 140 14.09 13.95 8.08
N GLU A 141 14.40 12.71 8.46
CA GLU A 141 14.71 11.61 7.55
C GLU A 141 13.81 10.40 7.86
N PRO A 142 13.40 9.63 6.84
CA PRO A 142 12.70 8.37 7.05
C PRO A 142 13.64 7.31 7.65
N LEU A 143 13.04 6.42 8.42
CA LEU A 143 13.63 5.14 8.79
C LEU A 143 13.54 4.20 7.59
N TYR A 144 14.60 3.43 7.40
CA TYR A 144 14.66 2.38 6.40
C TYR A 144 14.77 1.03 7.09
N ARG A 145 14.12 0.00 6.53
CA ARG A 145 14.20 -1.38 7.03
C ARG A 145 13.86 -1.55 8.51
N THR A 146 13.04 -0.65 9.03
CA THR A 146 12.71 -0.60 10.46
C THR A 146 11.27 -0.14 10.57
N THR A 147 10.46 -0.93 11.28
CA THR A 147 9.08 -0.59 11.60
C THR A 147 9.03 0.46 12.70
N LEU A 148 7.88 1.11 12.83
CA LEU A 148 7.65 2.12 13.84
C LEU A 148 6.80 1.56 14.98
N SER A 149 7.25 1.73 16.23
CA SER A 149 6.52 1.27 17.41
C SER A 149 5.47 2.31 17.82
N VAL A 150 4.23 2.10 17.37
CA VAL A 150 3.11 2.99 17.74
C VAL A 150 2.74 2.91 19.22
N GLN A 151 3.11 1.82 19.90
CA GLN A 151 2.88 1.65 21.34
C GLN A 151 3.73 2.62 22.17
N ASP A 152 4.90 3.01 21.65
CA ASP A 152 5.80 3.97 22.29
C ASP A 152 5.41 5.43 22.01
N GLY A 153 4.27 5.65 21.34
CA GLY A 153 3.77 6.98 20.98
C GLY A 153 4.39 7.55 19.71
N GLU A 154 5.18 6.76 18.98
CA GLU A 154 5.72 7.14 17.69
C GLU A 154 4.65 7.01 16.60
N LEU A 155 4.41 8.08 15.84
CA LEU A 155 3.40 8.08 14.78
C LEU A 155 4.06 8.40 13.43
N PRO A 156 3.71 7.69 12.34
CA PRO A 156 4.24 8.01 11.04
C PRO A 156 3.63 9.31 10.51
N VAL A 157 4.38 10.05 9.70
CA VAL A 157 3.88 11.24 8.98
C VAL A 157 2.80 10.86 7.98
N LEU A 158 2.91 9.66 7.40
CA LEU A 158 1.92 9.07 6.51
C LEU A 158 1.20 7.92 7.25
N PRO A 159 0.11 8.20 7.97
CA PRO A 159 -0.65 7.16 8.67
C PRO A 159 -1.33 6.21 7.70
N LEU A 160 -1.24 4.91 8.02
CA LEU A 160 -2.02 3.85 7.39
C LEU A 160 -3.49 3.93 7.78
N SER A 161 -3.80 4.44 8.98
CA SER A 161 -5.16 4.58 9.55
C SER A 161 -6.05 5.63 8.85
N VAL A 162 -5.95 5.73 7.52
CA VAL A 162 -6.72 6.63 6.67
C VAL A 162 -7.37 5.80 5.57
N TYR A 163 -8.68 5.95 5.39
CA TYR A 163 -9.39 5.26 4.32
C TYR A 163 -8.88 5.70 2.95
N GLY A 164 -8.43 4.72 2.16
CA GLY A 164 -7.76 4.93 0.89
C GLY A 164 -6.28 5.27 1.01
N ALA A 165 -5.62 4.98 2.14
CA ALA A 165 -4.16 4.97 2.20
C ALA A 165 -3.61 3.97 1.17
N VAL A 166 -2.49 4.32 0.55
CA VAL A 166 -1.81 3.46 -0.43
C VAL A 166 -0.43 3.13 0.09
N ALA A 167 -0.16 1.84 0.20
CA ALA A 167 1.07 1.33 0.76
C ALA A 167 1.60 0.17 -0.06
N MET A 168 2.92 -0.03 -0.02
CA MET A 168 3.52 -1.22 -0.61
C MET A 168 3.27 -2.40 0.33
N ALA A 169 2.85 -3.52 -0.23
CA ALA A 169 2.86 -4.77 0.52
C ALA A 169 4.30 -5.07 0.91
N HIS A 170 4.52 -5.72 2.05
CA HIS A 170 5.81 -6.31 2.38
C HIS A 170 5.54 -7.69 2.99
N SER A 171 6.54 -8.56 2.93
CA SER A 171 6.50 -9.78 3.73
C SER A 171 7.01 -9.44 5.12
N GLU A 172 6.38 -10.00 6.16
CA GLU A 172 6.93 -9.97 7.51
C GLU A 172 8.28 -10.72 7.58
N ASP A 173 8.49 -11.71 6.71
CA ASP A 173 9.78 -12.43 6.56
C ASP A 173 10.90 -11.56 5.96
N SER A 174 10.54 -10.34 5.52
CA SER A 174 11.43 -9.39 4.87
C SER A 174 11.23 -8.02 5.52
N GLU A 175 11.54 -7.92 6.81
CA GLU A 175 11.60 -6.63 7.53
C GLU A 175 12.48 -5.59 6.80
N ASP A 176 13.42 -6.08 6.00
CA ASP A 176 14.35 -5.28 5.20
C ASP A 176 13.72 -4.66 3.94
N TYR A 177 12.63 -5.18 3.40
CA TYR A 177 12.15 -4.79 2.07
C TYR A 177 10.63 -4.82 1.93
N SER A 178 10.10 -3.81 1.25
CA SER A 178 8.76 -3.90 0.67
C SER A 178 8.78 -4.70 -0.63
N ALA A 179 7.62 -5.25 -0.99
CA ALA A 179 7.41 -5.94 -2.24
C ALA A 179 7.84 -5.03 -3.40
N PRO A 180 8.53 -5.59 -4.41
CA PRO A 180 9.08 -4.79 -5.50
C PRO A 180 7.99 -4.13 -6.36
N TYR A 181 6.80 -4.73 -6.39
CA TYR A 181 5.70 -4.37 -7.28
C TYR A 181 4.35 -4.27 -6.57
N GLN A 182 4.10 -5.13 -5.57
CA GLN A 182 2.78 -5.28 -4.99
C GLN A 182 2.42 -4.10 -4.07
N PHE A 183 1.29 -3.45 -4.35
CA PHE A 183 0.74 -2.39 -3.51
C PHE A 183 -0.71 -2.67 -3.15
N PHE A 184 -1.22 -1.97 -2.15
CA PHE A 184 -2.61 -2.07 -1.74
C PHE A 184 -3.21 -0.71 -1.37
N PHE A 185 -4.52 -0.62 -1.58
CA PHE A 185 -5.38 0.38 -1.00
C PHE A 185 -5.92 -0.14 0.32
N TYR A 186 -5.68 0.59 1.39
CA TYR A 186 -6.17 0.24 2.71
C TYR A 186 -7.61 0.74 2.91
N LEU A 187 -8.52 -0.18 3.19
CA LEU A 187 -9.93 0.06 3.45
C LEU A 187 -10.16 0.27 4.95
N TYR A 188 -9.47 1.25 5.52
CA TYR A 188 -9.51 1.51 6.96
C TYR A 188 -10.93 1.65 7.49
N ASP A 189 -11.25 0.86 8.52
CA ASP A 189 -12.50 0.94 9.26
C ASP A 189 -12.21 1.11 10.75
N LYS A 190 -12.73 2.19 11.33
CA LYS A 190 -12.59 2.49 12.76
C LYS A 190 -13.13 1.40 13.66
N ARG A 191 -14.07 0.58 13.18
CA ARG A 191 -14.64 -0.56 13.92
C ARG A 191 -13.63 -1.69 14.11
N ASN A 192 -12.62 -1.75 13.23
CA ASN A 192 -11.55 -2.74 13.24
C ASN A 192 -10.23 -2.13 13.73
N ALA A 193 -10.28 -0.94 14.33
CA ALA A 193 -9.11 -0.23 14.84
C ALA A 193 -8.87 -0.55 16.32
N GLY A 194 -7.60 -0.50 16.73
CA GLY A 194 -7.19 -0.63 18.12
C GLY A 194 -7.50 0.62 18.95
N LEU A 195 -6.99 0.64 20.18
CA LEU A 195 -7.10 1.80 21.07
C LEU A 195 -6.50 3.04 20.40
N GLY A 196 -7.19 4.19 20.53
CA GLY A 196 -6.81 5.43 19.87
C GLY A 196 -7.27 5.55 18.41
N GLY A 197 -7.99 4.56 17.89
CA GLY A 197 -8.50 4.59 16.51
C GLY A 197 -7.38 4.43 15.48
N LEU A 198 -6.33 3.69 15.82
CA LEU A 198 -5.26 3.35 14.87
C LEU A 198 -5.45 1.93 14.36
N SER A 199 -5.03 1.69 13.12
CA SER A 199 -4.84 0.35 12.59
C SER A 199 -3.89 -0.45 13.49
N PHE A 200 -4.12 -1.75 13.61
CA PHE A 200 -3.17 -2.66 14.26
C PHE A 200 -1.84 -2.70 13.51
N ASP A 201 -1.85 -2.42 12.20
CA ASP A 201 -0.65 -2.42 11.37
C ASP A 201 -0.06 -1.01 11.15
N GLU A 202 -0.47 -0.03 11.96
CA GLU A 202 0.09 1.31 11.90
C GLU A 202 1.61 1.25 12.18
N GLY A 203 2.39 1.94 11.35
CA GLY A 203 3.85 1.92 11.45
C GLY A 203 4.52 0.64 10.92
N GLN A 204 3.80 -0.30 10.31
CA GLN A 204 4.40 -1.52 9.74
C GLN A 204 4.68 -1.41 8.24
N PHE A 205 3.97 -0.54 7.51
CA PHE A 205 4.02 -0.47 6.05
C PHE A 205 4.63 0.83 5.50
N SER A 206 5.26 0.74 4.32
CA SER A 206 5.65 1.90 3.51
C SER A 206 4.43 2.57 2.88
N VAL A 207 3.74 3.43 3.63
CA VAL A 207 2.68 4.28 3.10
C VAL A 207 3.31 5.36 2.23
N PHE A 208 2.86 5.50 0.98
CA PHE A 208 3.47 6.43 0.03
C PHE A 208 2.45 7.36 -0.65
N GLY A 209 1.17 7.26 -0.32
CA GLY A 209 0.16 8.12 -0.90
C GLY A 209 -1.25 7.86 -0.40
N TYR A 210 -2.18 8.63 -0.95
CA TYR A 210 -3.60 8.54 -0.61
C TYR A 210 -4.47 8.65 -1.86
N THR A 211 -5.52 7.84 -1.91
CA THR A 211 -6.62 8.02 -2.85
C THR A 211 -7.30 9.35 -2.58
N THR A 212 -7.46 10.17 -3.61
CA THR A 212 -8.12 11.48 -3.57
C THR A 212 -9.38 11.55 -4.42
N VAL A 213 -9.48 10.70 -5.45
CA VAL A 213 -10.68 10.53 -6.29
C VAL A 213 -10.99 9.04 -6.40
N GLY A 214 -12.28 8.68 -6.39
CA GLY A 214 -12.73 7.30 -6.50
C GLY A 214 -12.66 6.51 -5.18
N LYS A 215 -12.76 7.19 -4.02
CA LYS A 215 -12.84 6.50 -2.72
C LYS A 215 -14.09 5.63 -2.61
N ASP A 216 -15.19 6.08 -3.20
CA ASP A 216 -16.47 5.37 -3.31
C ASP A 216 -16.42 4.13 -4.23
N ILE A 217 -15.41 4.06 -5.09
CA ILE A 217 -15.16 2.93 -5.98
C ILE A 217 -14.40 1.80 -5.26
N LEU A 218 -13.48 2.12 -4.36
CA LEU A 218 -12.69 1.15 -3.59
C LEU A 218 -13.51 0.01 -2.95
N PRO A 219 -14.64 0.24 -2.25
CA PRO A 219 -15.40 -0.85 -1.64
C PRO A 219 -16.12 -1.72 -2.67
N GLN A 220 -16.34 -1.21 -3.88
CA GLN A 220 -17.00 -1.93 -4.97
C GLN A 220 -16.06 -2.89 -5.69
N ILE A 221 -14.74 -2.72 -5.58
CA ILE A 221 -13.75 -3.62 -6.20
C ILE A 221 -13.86 -5.02 -5.60
N LYS A 222 -13.75 -6.05 -6.44
CA LYS A 222 -13.78 -7.46 -6.04
C LYS A 222 -12.52 -8.18 -6.51
N THR A 223 -12.23 -9.31 -5.87
CA THR A 223 -11.19 -10.24 -6.34
C THR A 223 -11.46 -10.65 -7.79
N GLY A 224 -10.44 -10.53 -8.64
CA GLY A 224 -10.50 -10.80 -10.06
C GLY A 224 -10.57 -9.55 -10.95
N ASP A 225 -11.03 -8.40 -10.41
CA ASP A 225 -11.06 -7.13 -11.12
C ASP A 225 -9.65 -6.74 -11.61
N VAL A 226 -9.54 -5.94 -12.67
CA VAL A 226 -8.27 -5.70 -13.36
C VAL A 226 -7.96 -4.22 -13.43
N ILE A 227 -6.70 -3.85 -13.19
CA ILE A 227 -6.17 -2.53 -13.54
C ILE A 227 -6.01 -2.49 -15.06
N ARG A 228 -6.93 -1.82 -15.75
CA ARG A 228 -6.89 -1.69 -17.21
C ARG A 228 -5.75 -0.81 -17.69
N SER A 229 -5.49 0.29 -16.98
CA SER A 229 -4.38 1.19 -17.28
C SER A 229 -4.00 2.05 -16.08
N THR A 230 -2.73 2.40 -15.98
CA THR A 230 -2.20 3.38 -15.04
C THR A 230 -1.53 4.53 -15.78
N LYS A 231 -1.67 5.76 -15.28
CA LYS A 231 -1.08 6.95 -15.90
C LYS A 231 -0.59 7.93 -14.85
N LEU A 232 0.62 8.43 -15.00
CA LEU A 232 1.08 9.61 -14.26
C LEU A 232 0.47 10.86 -14.91
N ILE A 233 -0.45 11.52 -14.22
CA ILE A 233 -1.15 12.70 -14.75
C ILE A 233 -0.53 14.02 -14.26
N GLN A 234 0.24 13.98 -13.17
CA GLN A 234 0.99 15.12 -12.63
C GLN A 234 2.30 14.66 -11.97
N GLY A 235 3.36 15.47 -12.10
CA GLY A 235 4.64 15.23 -11.40
C GLY A 235 5.73 14.54 -12.21
N GLN A 236 5.54 14.32 -13.52
CA GLN A 236 6.53 13.72 -14.41
C GLN A 236 7.86 14.50 -14.42
N ASP A 237 7.78 15.84 -14.37
CA ASP A 237 8.91 16.78 -14.32
C ASP A 237 9.74 16.68 -13.03
N ARG A 238 9.29 15.89 -12.05
CA ARG A 238 9.85 15.81 -10.69
C ARG A 238 10.42 14.43 -10.35
N LEU A 239 10.26 13.46 -11.24
CA LEU A 239 10.85 12.14 -11.10
C LEU A 239 12.34 12.20 -11.46
N ILE A 240 13.20 11.78 -10.53
CA ILE A 240 14.62 11.59 -10.79
C ILE A 240 14.87 10.09 -10.90
N LEU A 241 15.22 9.67 -12.11
CA LEU A 241 15.66 8.31 -12.40
C LEU A 241 17.17 8.22 -12.21
N PRO A 242 17.71 7.09 -11.75
CA PRO A 242 19.15 6.83 -11.78
C PRO A 242 19.64 6.91 -13.23
N ASN A 243 20.86 7.41 -13.45
CA ASN A 243 21.48 7.34 -14.77
C ASN A 243 21.66 5.86 -15.15
N GLU A 244 21.13 5.45 -16.30
CA GLU A 244 21.45 4.14 -16.88
C GLU A 244 22.94 4.16 -17.26
N ASN A 245 23.73 3.30 -16.62
CA ASN A 245 25.11 3.00 -17.00
C ASN A 245 25.18 1.61 -17.60
#